data_AF-A0A9W7A7Q1-F1
#
_entry.id   AF-A0A9W7A7Q1-F1
#
_cell.length_a   1.000
_cell.length_b   1.000
_cell.length_c   1.000
_cell.angle_alpha   90.00
_cell.angle_beta   90.00
_cell.angle_gamma   90.00
#
_symmetry.space_group_name_H-M   'P 1'
#
loop_
_entity.id
_entity.type
_entity.pdbx_description
1 polymer ?
#
loop_
_entity_poly.entity_id
_entity_poly.type
_entity_poly.pdbx_seq_one_letter_code
_entity_poly.pdbx_strand_id
1 'polypeptide(L)'
;MSNCRSGIPSLVSTRTPAASLLRRSLSSAPGVASPPNLTIPMIHQITSATSLLLSHGVPSNNLKNIAQLPGAPAQSLVAKWQKMMETHLTAQVHILSGLGYPNSEQGISMYNQQLAQVMASSAPEDAEMLRVGSRDMWRLTLSSAFNLDLDPNNDGVILGRGEMNIVQARELMHAVSQSMSSSSFLDEIRQQVGNLSDMIEKHTAIQTLLLSSVYLSPSNNLCKQFDDNDELGYVKMQCLLAEHQSDPLIAQYVGKSMVEVLKAGGMDEGAIRQDAQKM
;
A
#
# COMPACT_ATOMS: atom_id res chain seq x y z
N MET A 1 -12.28 -15.99 -65.60
CA MET A 1 -13.12 -15.20 -64.68
C MET A 1 -12.46 -15.28 -63.29
N SER A 2 -11.29 -14.73 -62.97
CA SER A 2 -10.53 -13.51 -63.33
C SER A 2 -10.97 -12.24 -62.59
N ASN A 3 -9.95 -11.70 -61.89
CA ASN A 3 -9.71 -10.31 -61.43
C ASN A 3 -10.01 -10.04 -59.94
N CYS A 4 -9.12 -9.42 -59.14
CA CYS A 4 -7.83 -8.77 -59.43
C CYS A 4 -7.03 -8.46 -58.14
N ARG A 5 -5.69 -8.66 -58.20
CA ARG A 5 -4.55 -7.76 -57.85
C ARG A 5 -4.54 -6.99 -56.51
N SER A 6 -3.45 -6.63 -55.83
CA SER A 6 -1.96 -6.67 -55.93
C SER A 6 -1.49 -5.96 -54.63
N GLY A 7 -0.41 -6.29 -53.93
CA GLY A 7 0.99 -6.31 -54.34
C GLY A 7 1.90 -6.10 -53.09
N ILE A 8 3.13 -6.59 -53.16
CA ILE A 8 4.25 -6.33 -52.23
C ILE A 8 5.15 -5.28 -52.92
N PRO A 9 5.92 -4.42 -52.21
CA PRO A 9 7.34 -4.77 -52.02
C PRO A 9 7.99 -4.33 -50.68
N SER A 10 8.98 -5.15 -50.29
CA SER A 10 10.12 -4.90 -49.39
C SER A 10 10.76 -3.51 -49.48
N LEU A 11 11.35 -3.03 -48.38
CA LEU A 11 12.66 -2.34 -48.40
C LEU A 11 13.40 -2.53 -47.07
N VAL A 12 14.40 -3.41 -47.09
CA VAL A 12 15.61 -3.34 -46.26
C VAL A 12 16.52 -2.29 -46.89
N SER A 13 17.03 -1.32 -46.11
CA SER A 13 18.27 -0.63 -46.46
C SER A 13 18.99 -0.11 -45.20
N THR A 14 20.17 -0.68 -45.03
CA THR A 14 21.24 -0.43 -44.06
C THR A 14 21.93 0.92 -44.26
N ARG A 15 22.32 1.58 -43.15
CA ARG A 15 23.60 2.32 -43.01
C ARG A 15 23.91 2.64 -41.54
N THR A 16 24.94 1.99 -40.99
CA THR A 16 25.75 2.41 -39.84
C THR A 16 26.99 3.17 -40.38
N PRO A 17 27.96 3.68 -39.57
CA PRO A 17 27.98 4.44 -38.30
C PRO A 17 28.81 5.77 -38.40
N ALA A 18 28.65 6.70 -37.45
CA ALA A 18 29.63 7.70 -36.95
C ALA A 18 28.84 8.84 -36.24
N ALA A 19 29.19 9.40 -35.09
CA ALA A 19 30.37 9.29 -34.25
C ALA A 19 29.96 9.57 -32.78
N SER A 20 30.86 9.15 -31.90
CA SER A 20 31.02 9.39 -30.47
C SER A 20 30.55 10.73 -29.90
N LEU A 21 30.35 10.71 -28.57
CA LEU A 21 30.14 11.77 -27.57
C LEU A 21 28.69 11.70 -27.05
N LEU A 22 28.35 10.81 -26.11
CA LEU A 22 28.83 10.83 -24.73
C LEU A 22 28.70 9.42 -24.13
N ARG A 23 29.80 8.68 -24.05
CA ARG A 23 29.94 7.65 -23.01
C ARG A 23 30.07 8.39 -21.67
N ARG A 24 28.94 8.72 -21.03
CA ARG A 24 28.96 8.77 -19.57
C ARG A 24 28.89 7.32 -19.10
N SER A 25 30.06 6.77 -18.85
CA SER A 25 30.20 5.61 -17.97
C SER A 25 29.60 5.99 -16.61
N LEU A 26 28.33 5.67 -16.39
CA LEU A 26 27.82 5.48 -15.03
C LEU A 26 28.23 4.07 -14.60
N SER A 27 29.54 3.85 -14.49
CA SER A 27 30.12 2.72 -13.80
C SER A 27 30.96 3.25 -12.65
N SER A 28 30.27 3.41 -11.54
CA SER A 28 30.72 2.91 -10.26
C SER A 28 29.43 2.51 -9.57
N ALA A 29 29.17 1.21 -9.39
CA ALA A 29 28.27 0.80 -8.32
C ALA A 29 28.83 1.50 -7.06
N PRO A 30 28.11 2.46 -6.46
CA PRO A 30 28.54 2.97 -5.17
C PRO A 30 28.55 1.72 -4.28
N GLY A 31 29.65 1.47 -3.58
CA GLY A 31 29.60 0.52 -2.47
C GLY A 31 28.37 0.89 -1.65
N VAL A 32 27.46 -0.06 -1.43
CA VAL A 32 26.14 0.19 -0.83
C VAL A 32 26.38 1.02 0.42
N ALA A 33 26.12 2.33 0.32
CA ALA A 33 26.37 3.24 1.41
C ALA A 33 25.48 2.76 2.55
N SER A 34 26.05 2.48 3.70
CA SER A 34 25.25 2.04 4.84
C SER A 34 24.17 3.11 5.11
N PRO A 35 22.94 2.70 5.46
CA PRO A 35 21.89 3.65 5.77
C PRO A 35 22.38 4.66 6.83
N PRO A 36 22.13 5.96 6.64
CA PRO A 36 22.53 6.98 7.59
C PRO A 36 21.72 6.84 8.90
N ASN A 37 22.23 7.46 9.97
CA ASN A 37 21.43 7.68 11.16
C ASN A 37 20.30 8.67 10.84
N LEU A 38 19.07 8.19 10.93
CA LEU A 38 17.89 8.96 10.58
C LEU A 38 17.68 10.16 11.55
N THR A 39 17.39 11.33 11.00
CA THR A 39 17.09 12.56 11.76
C THR A 39 15.72 13.11 11.36
N ILE A 40 15.11 13.94 12.21
CA ILE A 40 13.82 14.58 11.92
C ILE A 40 13.79 15.31 10.56
N PRO A 41 14.79 16.16 10.21
CA PRO A 41 14.80 16.82 8.90
C PRO A 41 14.86 15.83 7.73
N MET A 42 15.57 14.72 7.89
CA MET A 42 15.65 13.68 6.85
C MET A 42 14.31 12.96 6.67
N ILE A 43 13.62 12.62 7.76
CA ILE A 43 12.29 12.00 7.68
C ILE A 43 11.33 12.93 6.97
N HIS A 44 11.31 14.22 7.34
CA HIS A 44 10.48 15.21 6.68
C HIS A 44 10.77 15.30 5.17
N GLN A 45 12.06 15.28 4.78
CA GLN A 45 12.45 15.25 3.37
C GLN A 45 12.02 13.97 2.65
N ILE A 46 12.13 12.80 3.29
CA ILE A 46 11.66 11.52 2.73
C ILE A 46 10.16 11.57 2.49
N THR A 47 9.38 12.00 3.48
CA THR A 47 7.92 12.15 3.35
C THR A 47 7.57 13.15 2.25
N SER A 48 8.23 14.31 2.22
CA SER A 48 7.99 15.34 1.20
C SER A 48 8.33 14.86 -0.21
N ALA A 49 9.46 14.17 -0.39
CA ALA A 49 9.88 13.64 -1.68
C ALA A 49 8.95 12.52 -2.16
N THR A 50 8.51 11.65 -1.25
CA THR A 50 7.55 10.59 -1.56
C THR A 50 6.21 11.18 -1.99
N SER A 51 5.68 12.16 -1.24
CA SER A 51 4.47 12.90 -1.61
C SER A 51 4.61 13.60 -2.97
N LEU A 52 5.77 14.20 -3.27
CA LEU A 52 6.02 14.81 -4.57
C LEU A 52 5.92 13.80 -5.72
N LEU A 53 6.50 12.60 -5.56
CA LEU A 53 6.41 11.52 -6.55
C LEU A 53 4.98 11.00 -6.71
N LEU A 54 4.23 10.87 -5.61
CA LEU A 54 2.84 10.44 -5.62
C LEU A 54 1.91 11.48 -6.26
N SER A 55 2.21 12.77 -6.13
CA SER A 55 1.43 13.85 -6.74
C SER A 55 1.75 14.07 -8.21
N HIS A 56 3.02 14.02 -8.60
CA HIS A 56 3.48 14.51 -9.91
C HIS A 56 4.37 13.56 -10.70
N GLY A 57 4.86 12.49 -10.08
CA GLY A 57 5.77 11.53 -10.72
C GLY A 57 5.06 10.42 -11.50
N VAL A 58 5.83 9.42 -11.93
CA VAL A 58 5.28 8.17 -12.50
C VAL A 58 4.27 7.50 -11.56
N PRO A 59 4.48 7.43 -10.22
CA PRO A 59 3.48 6.91 -9.29
C PRO A 59 2.12 7.62 -9.39
N SER A 60 2.07 8.94 -9.61
CA SER A 60 0.82 9.68 -9.80
C SER A 60 -0.02 9.13 -10.95
N ASN A 61 0.63 8.88 -12.10
CA ASN A 61 -0.05 8.32 -13.26
C ASN A 61 -0.52 6.88 -12.99
N ASN A 62 0.26 6.09 -12.27
CA ASN A 62 -0.13 4.73 -11.88
C ASN A 62 -1.37 4.75 -10.98
N LEU A 63 -1.41 5.62 -9.96
CA LEU A 63 -2.58 5.77 -9.08
C LEU A 63 -3.83 6.17 -9.86
N LYS A 64 -3.72 7.12 -10.80
CA LYS A 64 -4.83 7.51 -11.68
C LYS A 64 -5.30 6.36 -12.58
N ASN A 65 -4.39 5.55 -13.09
CA ASN A 65 -4.74 4.36 -13.88
C ASN A 65 -5.43 3.29 -13.02
N ILE A 66 -5.00 3.13 -11.76
CA ILE A 66 -5.64 2.22 -10.80
C ILE A 66 -7.10 2.63 -10.56
N ALA A 67 -7.37 3.92 -10.42
CA ALA A 67 -8.72 4.43 -10.23
C ALA A 67 -9.68 4.07 -11.38
N GLN A 68 -9.15 3.90 -12.59
CA GLN A 68 -9.90 3.55 -13.80
C GLN A 68 -10.06 2.03 -14.01
N LEU A 69 -9.53 1.19 -13.12
CA LEU A 69 -9.61 -0.26 -13.28
C LEU A 69 -11.07 -0.75 -13.22
N PRO A 70 -11.50 -1.55 -14.21
CA PRO A 70 -12.84 -2.13 -14.22
C PRO A 70 -12.92 -3.30 -13.22
N GLY A 71 -14.11 -3.60 -12.70
CA GLY A 71 -14.38 -4.83 -11.96
C GLY A 71 -15.62 -4.75 -11.06
N ALA A 72 -16.04 -5.92 -10.56
CA ALA A 72 -17.09 -6.02 -9.54
C ALA A 72 -16.55 -5.52 -8.18
N PRO A 73 -17.34 -4.82 -7.35
CA PRO A 73 -16.86 -3.97 -6.24
C PRO A 73 -15.82 -4.61 -5.30
N ALA A 74 -16.01 -5.86 -4.87
CA ALA A 74 -15.08 -6.50 -3.93
C ALA A 74 -13.77 -6.99 -4.60
N GLN A 75 -13.87 -7.59 -5.79
CA GLN A 75 -12.70 -8.06 -6.54
C GLN A 75 -11.91 -6.89 -7.14
N SER A 76 -12.60 -5.81 -7.55
CA SER A 76 -11.94 -4.57 -7.95
C SER A 76 -11.25 -3.90 -6.77
N LEU A 77 -11.85 -3.89 -5.58
CA LEU A 77 -11.26 -3.26 -4.41
C LEU A 77 -9.95 -3.92 -4.00
N VAL A 78 -9.88 -5.26 -3.89
CA VAL A 78 -8.61 -5.95 -3.55
C VAL A 78 -7.55 -5.67 -4.61
N ALA A 79 -7.88 -5.78 -5.89
CA ALA A 79 -6.92 -5.55 -6.98
C ALA A 79 -6.42 -4.10 -7.02
N LYS A 80 -7.32 -3.11 -6.84
CA LYS A 80 -6.96 -1.69 -6.73
C LYS A 80 -6.07 -1.45 -5.51
N TRP A 81 -6.42 -2.04 -4.37
CA TRP A 81 -5.66 -1.91 -3.12
C TRP A 81 -4.24 -2.46 -3.26
N GLN A 82 -4.09 -3.68 -3.80
CA GLN A 82 -2.77 -4.30 -4.03
C GLN A 82 -1.90 -3.44 -4.95
N LYS A 83 -2.43 -2.97 -6.09
CA LYS A 83 -1.70 -2.10 -7.03
C LYS A 83 -1.37 -0.74 -6.44
N MET A 84 -2.26 -0.19 -5.62
CA MET A 84 -2.01 1.05 -4.88
C MET A 84 -0.85 0.87 -3.90
N MET A 85 -0.87 -0.20 -3.10
CA MET A 85 0.21 -0.54 -2.16
C MET A 85 1.54 -0.73 -2.89
N GLU A 86 1.55 -1.48 -3.99
CA GLU A 86 2.73 -1.65 -4.83
C GLU A 86 3.29 -0.31 -5.30
N THR A 87 2.42 0.59 -5.78
CA THR A 87 2.81 1.92 -6.25
C THR A 87 3.38 2.78 -5.12
N HIS A 88 2.75 2.77 -3.94
CA HIS A 88 3.19 3.50 -2.77
C HIS A 88 4.54 3.00 -2.26
N LEU A 89 4.68 1.69 -2.05
CA LEU A 89 5.91 1.06 -1.55
C LEU A 89 7.06 1.24 -2.55
N THR A 90 6.79 1.14 -3.86
CA THR A 90 7.80 1.40 -4.89
C THR A 90 8.33 2.84 -4.83
N ALA A 91 7.44 3.82 -4.64
CA ALA A 91 7.84 5.22 -4.47
C ALA A 91 8.72 5.38 -3.23
N GLN A 92 8.34 4.77 -2.11
CA GLN A 92 9.11 4.80 -0.86
C GLN A 92 10.48 4.15 -1.02
N VAL A 93 10.55 2.93 -1.59
CA VAL A 93 11.80 2.22 -1.88
C VAL A 93 12.72 3.04 -2.77
N HIS A 94 12.17 3.71 -3.79
CA HIS A 94 12.97 4.55 -4.67
C HIS A 94 13.65 5.69 -3.90
N ILE A 95 12.94 6.39 -3.01
CA ILE A 95 13.53 7.44 -2.18
C ILE A 95 14.55 6.88 -1.19
N LEU A 96 14.20 5.80 -0.48
CA LEU A 96 15.07 5.17 0.52
C LEU A 96 16.36 4.62 -0.11
N SER A 97 16.30 4.11 -1.34
CA SER A 97 17.46 3.64 -2.08
C SER A 97 18.51 4.73 -2.27
N GLY A 98 18.07 5.97 -2.53
CA GLY A 98 18.93 7.14 -2.66
C GLY A 98 19.67 7.51 -1.37
N LEU A 99 19.19 7.00 -0.23
CA LEU A 99 19.78 7.18 1.09
C LEU A 99 20.61 5.96 1.54
N GLY A 100 20.78 4.94 0.70
CA GLY A 100 21.59 3.75 1.03
C GLY A 100 20.82 2.61 1.71
N TYR A 101 19.49 2.71 1.81
CA TYR A 101 18.68 1.56 2.24
C TYR A 101 18.62 0.49 1.15
N PRO A 102 18.52 -0.80 1.51
CA PRO A 102 18.26 -1.87 0.55
C PRO A 102 16.98 -1.66 -0.25
N ASN A 103 17.00 -2.03 -1.53
CA ASN A 103 15.84 -1.94 -2.43
C ASN A 103 14.89 -3.13 -2.25
N SER A 104 14.45 -3.35 -1.01
CA SER A 104 13.63 -4.51 -0.62
C SER A 104 12.73 -4.17 0.56
N GLU A 105 11.79 -5.07 0.88
CA GLU A 105 10.94 -4.95 2.08
C GLU A 105 11.78 -4.86 3.37
N GLN A 106 12.96 -5.48 3.38
CA GLN A 106 13.91 -5.34 4.49
C GLN A 106 14.39 -3.89 4.65
N GLY A 107 14.65 -3.17 3.55
CA GLY A 107 15.02 -1.76 3.61
C GLY A 107 13.91 -0.88 4.17
N ILE A 108 12.66 -1.12 3.77
CA ILE A 108 11.48 -0.45 4.34
C ILE A 108 11.35 -0.76 5.83
N SER A 109 11.50 -2.04 6.22
CA SER A 109 11.44 -2.45 7.62
C SER A 109 12.52 -1.77 8.47
N MET A 110 13.76 -1.69 7.97
CA MET A 110 14.86 -0.98 8.64
C MET A 110 14.55 0.50 8.82
N TYR A 111 14.04 1.16 7.77
CA TYR A 111 13.62 2.56 7.85
C TYR A 111 12.52 2.76 8.91
N ASN A 112 11.48 1.92 8.90
CA ASN A 112 10.37 2.01 9.85
C ASN A 112 10.83 1.79 11.30
N GLN A 113 11.80 0.91 11.54
CA GLN A 113 12.38 0.72 12.87
C GLN A 113 13.13 1.97 13.35
N GLN A 114 13.94 2.59 12.48
CA GLN A 114 14.63 3.84 12.81
C GLN A 114 13.65 5.00 13.00
N LEU A 115 12.62 5.10 12.16
CA LEU A 115 11.56 6.09 12.28
C LEU A 115 10.86 5.98 13.64
N ALA A 116 10.50 4.76 14.06
CA ALA A 116 9.88 4.53 15.37
C ALA A 116 10.80 4.95 16.53
N GLN A 117 12.10 4.67 16.45
CA GLN A 117 13.08 5.10 17.46
C GLN A 117 13.20 6.63 17.51
N VAL A 118 13.28 7.28 16.36
CA VAL A 118 13.33 8.75 16.28
C VAL A 118 12.06 9.33 16.88
N MET A 119 10.87 8.88 16.45
CA MET A 119 9.59 9.36 16.98
C MET A 119 9.47 9.20 18.51
N ALA A 120 9.92 8.06 19.05
CA ALA A 120 9.88 7.80 20.50
C ALA A 120 10.80 8.73 21.31
N SER A 121 11.83 9.31 20.69
CA SER A 121 12.80 10.22 21.33
C SER A 121 12.62 11.69 20.97
N SER A 122 11.63 12.01 20.13
CA SER A 122 11.41 13.35 19.58
C SER A 122 10.54 14.23 20.49
N ALA A 123 10.63 15.54 20.30
CA ALA A 123 9.71 16.48 20.92
C ALA A 123 8.26 16.21 20.43
N PRO A 124 7.22 16.51 21.24
CA PRO A 124 5.83 16.29 20.83
C PRO A 124 5.45 16.99 19.52
N GLU A 125 6.00 18.19 19.27
CA GLU A 125 5.76 18.95 18.03
C GLU A 125 6.32 18.25 16.79
N ASP A 126 7.54 17.69 16.89
CA ASP A 126 8.16 16.95 15.79
C ASP A 126 7.43 15.63 15.53
N ALA A 127 7.05 14.92 16.60
CA ALA A 127 6.28 13.68 16.49
C ALA A 127 4.92 13.94 15.80
N GLU A 128 4.26 15.05 16.14
CA GLU A 128 3.00 15.47 15.53
C GLU A 128 3.18 15.84 14.05
N MET A 129 4.20 16.62 13.72
CA MET A 129 4.52 16.96 12.33
C MET A 129 4.74 15.70 11.48
N LEU A 130 5.51 14.73 11.98
CA LEU A 130 5.77 13.47 11.27
C LEU A 130 4.50 12.62 11.12
N ARG A 131 3.65 12.60 12.14
CA ARG A 131 2.37 11.89 12.14
C ARG A 131 1.42 12.49 11.09
N VAL A 132 1.26 13.81 11.07
CA VAL A 132 0.44 14.55 10.09
C VAL A 132 0.96 14.35 8.68
N GLY A 133 2.29 14.45 8.46
CA GLY A 133 2.88 14.22 7.14
C GLY A 133 2.64 12.79 6.62
N SER A 134 2.75 11.80 7.50
CA SER A 134 2.49 10.40 7.15
C SER A 134 1.01 10.16 6.82
N ARG A 135 0.11 10.76 7.61
CA ARG A 135 -1.33 10.71 7.39
C ARG A 135 -1.71 11.33 6.04
N ASP A 136 -1.22 12.52 5.74
CA ASP A 136 -1.59 13.26 4.53
C ASP A 136 -1.05 12.55 3.28
N MET A 137 0.15 11.98 3.35
CA MET A 137 0.71 11.14 2.28
C MET A 137 -0.14 9.88 2.03
N TRP A 138 -0.62 9.24 3.10
CA TRP A 138 -1.50 8.08 2.98
C TRP A 138 -2.87 8.45 2.38
N ARG A 139 -3.48 9.54 2.85
CA ARG A 139 -4.72 10.09 2.30
C ARG A 139 -4.59 10.44 0.82
N LEU A 140 -3.50 11.09 0.42
CA LEU A 140 -3.18 11.40 -0.99
C LEU A 140 -3.12 10.12 -1.84
N THR A 141 -2.49 9.07 -1.31
CA THR A 141 -2.35 7.79 -2.01
C THR A 141 -3.72 7.16 -2.25
N LEU A 142 -4.54 7.07 -1.19
CA LEU A 142 -5.89 6.52 -1.24
C LEU A 142 -6.80 7.32 -2.18
N SER A 143 -6.81 8.65 -2.04
CA SER A 143 -7.68 9.48 -2.86
C SER A 143 -7.36 9.41 -4.34
N SER A 144 -6.07 9.34 -4.67
CA SER A 144 -5.62 9.21 -6.05
C SER A 144 -5.97 7.84 -6.63
N ALA A 145 -5.81 6.76 -5.87
CA ALA A 145 -6.07 5.39 -6.35
C ALA A 145 -7.55 5.03 -6.42
N PHE A 146 -8.40 5.68 -5.63
CA PHE A 146 -9.84 5.40 -5.56
C PHE A 146 -10.70 6.56 -6.08
N ASN A 147 -10.07 7.60 -6.65
CA ASN A 147 -10.73 8.81 -7.16
C ASN A 147 -11.69 9.43 -6.13
N LEU A 148 -11.21 9.56 -4.89
CA LEU A 148 -11.95 10.24 -3.84
C LEU A 148 -11.67 11.74 -3.89
N ASP A 149 -12.73 12.54 -3.81
CA ASP A 149 -12.56 13.96 -3.56
C ASP A 149 -12.29 14.16 -2.06
N LEU A 150 -11.07 14.57 -1.74
CA LEU A 150 -10.70 14.97 -0.38
C LEU A 150 -10.85 16.47 -0.15
N ASP A 151 -11.36 17.23 -1.13
CA ASP A 151 -11.59 18.66 -0.94
C ASP A 151 -12.62 18.85 0.20
N PRO A 152 -12.23 19.56 1.29
CA PRO A 152 -13.16 19.85 2.38
C PRO A 152 -14.41 20.59 1.93
N ASN A 153 -14.37 21.27 0.78
CA ASN A 153 -15.46 22.07 0.24
C ASN A 153 -16.45 21.30 -0.65
N ASN A 154 -16.06 20.16 -1.24
CA ASN A 154 -16.92 19.40 -2.14
C ASN A 154 -17.54 18.17 -1.49
N ASP A 155 -16.79 17.46 -0.62
CA ASP A 155 -17.23 16.14 -0.17
C ASP A 155 -17.37 16.00 1.35
N GLY A 156 -17.22 17.09 2.11
CA GLY A 156 -17.78 17.38 3.46
C GLY A 156 -17.77 16.29 4.55
N VAL A 157 -17.24 15.11 4.32
CA VAL A 157 -17.54 13.89 5.09
C VAL A 157 -16.26 13.31 5.67
N ILE A 158 -15.13 13.37 4.96
CA ILE A 158 -13.83 13.05 5.58
C ILE A 158 -13.30 14.27 6.37
N LEU A 159 -13.38 15.47 5.80
CA LEU A 159 -12.89 16.69 6.48
C LEU A 159 -14.00 17.52 7.14
N GLY A 160 -15.26 17.40 6.71
CA GLY A 160 -16.37 18.18 7.26
C GLY A 160 -17.14 17.51 8.42
N ARG A 161 -17.03 16.17 8.61
CA ARG A 161 -17.52 15.50 9.84
C ARG A 161 -16.55 15.61 11.03
N GLY A 162 -15.40 16.23 10.84
CA GLY A 162 -14.31 16.26 11.80
C GLY A 162 -13.49 14.97 11.78
N GLU A 163 -12.28 15.03 12.33
CA GLU A 163 -11.41 13.87 12.48
C GLU A 163 -12.08 12.82 13.38
N MET A 164 -11.97 11.55 13.01
CA MET A 164 -12.40 10.44 13.87
C MET A 164 -11.63 10.55 15.19
N ASN A 165 -12.31 10.49 16.32
CA ASN A 165 -11.61 10.53 17.60
C ASN A 165 -10.95 9.17 17.90
N ILE A 166 -9.94 9.17 18.77
CA ILE A 166 -9.18 7.95 19.08
C ILE A 166 -10.03 6.84 19.72
N VAL A 167 -11.09 7.19 20.46
CA VAL A 167 -11.98 6.21 21.10
C VAL A 167 -12.77 5.45 20.03
N GLN A 168 -13.37 6.16 19.08
CA GLN A 168 -14.07 5.59 17.94
C GLN A 168 -13.14 4.72 17.09
N ALA A 169 -11.91 5.19 16.83
CA ALA A 169 -10.92 4.43 16.09
C ALA A 169 -10.58 3.10 16.79
N ARG A 170 -10.35 3.14 18.11
CA ARG A 170 -10.08 1.95 18.91
C ARG A 170 -11.26 0.99 18.97
N GLU A 171 -12.49 1.49 19.13
CA GLU A 171 -13.71 0.68 19.12
C GLU A 171 -13.90 -0.05 17.79
N LEU A 172 -13.73 0.68 16.67
CA LEU A 172 -13.81 0.12 15.33
C LEU A 172 -12.75 -0.95 15.11
N MET A 173 -11.48 -0.66 15.42
CA MET A 173 -10.39 -1.61 15.22
C MET A 173 -10.46 -2.80 16.18
N HIS A 174 -11.03 -2.62 17.37
CA HIS A 174 -11.38 -3.71 18.25
C HIS A 174 -12.46 -4.61 17.61
N ALA A 175 -13.53 -4.05 17.06
CA ALA A 175 -14.57 -4.82 16.36
C ALA A 175 -14.00 -5.59 15.15
N VAL A 176 -13.12 -4.95 14.36
CA VAL A 176 -12.37 -5.62 13.27
C VAL A 176 -11.56 -6.80 13.83
N SER A 177 -10.80 -6.59 14.91
CA SER A 177 -9.97 -7.64 15.50
C SER A 177 -10.78 -8.82 16.04
N GLN A 178 -11.95 -8.56 16.63
CA GLN A 178 -12.85 -9.61 17.11
C GLN A 178 -13.39 -10.45 15.96
N SER A 179 -13.81 -9.80 14.86
CA SER A 179 -14.25 -10.50 13.64
C SER A 179 -13.14 -11.34 13.03
N MET A 180 -11.91 -10.79 12.94
CA MET A 180 -10.73 -11.51 12.45
C MET A 180 -10.34 -12.73 13.31
N SER A 181 -10.62 -12.68 14.61
CA SER A 181 -10.28 -13.76 15.55
C SER A 181 -11.44 -14.73 15.78
N SER A 182 -12.58 -14.52 15.10
CA SER A 182 -13.76 -15.36 15.26
C SER A 182 -13.52 -16.75 14.70
N SER A 183 -14.01 -17.79 15.38
CA SER A 183 -13.82 -19.18 14.93
C SER A 183 -14.38 -19.41 13.53
N SER A 184 -15.55 -18.83 13.24
CA SER A 184 -16.20 -18.92 11.93
C SER A 184 -15.32 -18.38 10.80
N PHE A 185 -14.67 -17.23 11.02
CA PHE A 185 -13.80 -16.64 10.01
C PHE A 185 -12.49 -17.41 9.84
N LEU A 186 -11.88 -17.85 10.95
CA LEU A 186 -10.66 -18.65 10.89
C LEU A 186 -10.90 -20.01 10.22
N ASP A 187 -12.07 -20.62 10.39
CA ASP A 187 -12.47 -21.85 9.68
C ASP A 187 -12.69 -21.60 8.19
N GLU A 188 -13.29 -20.46 7.82
CA GLU A 188 -13.43 -20.04 6.42
C GLU A 188 -12.06 -19.89 5.74
N ILE A 189 -11.09 -19.27 6.41
CA ILE A 189 -9.71 -19.18 5.92
C ILE A 189 -9.12 -20.58 5.71
N ARG A 190 -9.22 -21.47 6.68
CA ARG A 190 -8.67 -22.84 6.55
C ARG A 190 -9.28 -23.57 5.35
N GLN A 191 -10.57 -23.40 5.13
CA GLN A 191 -11.28 -24.05 4.04
C GLN A 191 -10.87 -23.50 2.67
N GLN A 192 -10.77 -22.19 2.52
CA GLN A 192 -10.51 -21.55 1.21
C GLN A 192 -9.02 -21.44 0.88
N VAL A 193 -8.17 -21.24 1.89
CA VAL A 193 -6.74 -20.96 1.73
C VAL A 193 -5.88 -22.21 1.98
N GLY A 194 -6.34 -23.13 2.83
CA GLY A 194 -5.54 -24.27 3.28
C GLY A 194 -5.07 -25.22 2.16
N ASN A 195 -5.77 -25.25 1.04
CA ASN A 195 -5.43 -26.08 -0.13
C ASN A 195 -4.59 -25.35 -1.19
N LEU A 196 -4.38 -24.05 -1.05
CA LEU A 196 -3.55 -23.29 -1.98
C LEU A 196 -2.07 -23.58 -1.68
N SER A 197 -1.26 -23.74 -2.73
CA SER A 197 0.18 -23.98 -2.58
C SER A 197 1.01 -22.72 -2.78
N ASP A 198 0.53 -21.79 -3.59
CA ASP A 198 1.24 -20.55 -3.92
C ASP A 198 0.99 -19.46 -2.87
N MET A 199 2.07 -18.80 -2.41
CA MET A 199 1.98 -17.78 -1.36
C MET A 199 1.27 -16.50 -1.81
N ILE A 200 1.38 -16.13 -3.10
CA ILE A 200 0.71 -14.94 -3.64
C ILE A 200 -0.80 -15.20 -3.71
N GLU A 201 -1.19 -16.40 -4.16
CA GLU A 201 -2.58 -16.84 -4.16
C GLU A 201 -3.14 -16.88 -2.74
N LYS A 202 -2.42 -17.46 -1.77
CA LYS A 202 -2.82 -17.45 -0.36
C LYS A 202 -3.04 -16.04 0.18
N HIS A 203 -2.08 -15.15 -0.06
CA HIS A 203 -2.16 -13.78 0.43
C HIS A 203 -3.36 -13.03 -0.19
N THR A 204 -3.59 -13.20 -1.49
CA THR A 204 -4.74 -12.60 -2.19
C THR A 204 -6.07 -13.15 -1.68
N ALA A 205 -6.16 -14.46 -1.42
CA ALA A 205 -7.35 -15.09 -0.86
C ALA A 205 -7.64 -14.57 0.55
N ILE A 206 -6.62 -14.48 1.43
CA ILE A 206 -6.77 -13.91 2.77
C ILE A 206 -7.25 -12.45 2.71
N GLN A 207 -6.65 -11.62 1.84
CA GLN A 207 -7.07 -10.22 1.68
C GLN A 207 -8.52 -10.10 1.21
N THR A 208 -8.93 -10.97 0.29
CA THR A 208 -10.32 -11.03 -0.19
C THR A 208 -11.28 -11.38 0.94
N LEU A 209 -10.94 -12.39 1.74
CA LEU A 209 -11.76 -12.82 2.87
C LEU A 209 -11.83 -11.77 3.98
N LEU A 210 -10.72 -11.12 4.31
CA LEU A 210 -10.71 -10.00 5.25
C LEU A 210 -11.67 -8.90 4.79
N LEU A 211 -11.62 -8.54 3.51
CA LEU A 211 -12.50 -7.52 2.98
C LEU A 211 -13.97 -7.97 3.02
N SER A 212 -14.30 -9.15 2.47
CA SER A 212 -15.69 -9.60 2.33
C SER A 212 -16.34 -10.07 3.63
N SER A 213 -15.59 -10.74 4.51
CA SER A 213 -16.14 -11.41 5.70
C SER A 213 -15.93 -10.60 6.98
N VAL A 214 -14.98 -9.65 7.01
CA VAL A 214 -14.74 -8.79 8.18
C VAL A 214 -15.24 -7.36 7.94
N TYR A 215 -14.71 -6.67 6.93
CA TYR A 215 -15.03 -5.25 6.73
C TYR A 215 -16.41 -5.03 6.10
N LEU A 216 -16.70 -5.77 5.04
CA LEU A 216 -17.91 -5.65 4.22
C LEU A 216 -18.91 -6.78 4.48
N SER A 217 -18.82 -7.42 5.65
CA SER A 217 -19.67 -8.55 6.03
C SER A 217 -21.16 -8.21 5.88
N PRO A 218 -21.99 -9.02 5.19
CA PRO A 218 -23.41 -8.75 5.05
C PRO A 218 -24.15 -8.60 6.39
N SER A 219 -23.72 -9.35 7.42
CA SER A 219 -24.31 -9.31 8.76
C SER A 219 -23.82 -8.16 9.63
N ASN A 220 -22.63 -7.62 9.36
CA ASN A 220 -22.01 -6.58 10.18
C ASN A 220 -21.01 -5.75 9.36
N ASN A 221 -21.52 -4.98 8.39
CA ASN A 221 -20.68 -4.16 7.52
C ASN A 221 -20.20 -2.93 8.30
N LEU A 222 -18.93 -2.94 8.70
CA LEU A 222 -18.30 -1.91 9.52
C LEU A 222 -18.05 -0.61 8.74
N CYS A 223 -18.09 -0.68 7.41
CA CYS A 223 -17.80 0.42 6.50
C CYS A 223 -19.04 1.28 6.16
N LYS A 224 -20.25 0.72 6.31
CA LYS A 224 -21.52 1.41 5.99
C LYS A 224 -21.75 2.72 6.73
N GLN A 225 -21.17 2.90 7.91
CA GLN A 225 -21.29 4.16 8.66
C GLN A 225 -20.56 5.34 7.99
N PHE A 226 -19.64 5.05 7.04
CA PHE A 226 -18.85 6.04 6.33
C PHE A 226 -19.39 6.35 4.93
N ASP A 227 -20.01 5.36 4.27
CA ASP A 227 -20.68 5.52 2.98
C ASP A 227 -21.62 4.33 2.71
N ASP A 228 -22.72 4.54 1.98
CA ASP A 228 -23.62 3.47 1.55
C ASP A 228 -23.00 2.61 0.43
N ASN A 229 -22.02 3.16 -0.29
CA ASN A 229 -21.20 2.39 -1.23
C ASN A 229 -20.08 1.67 -0.48
N ASP A 230 -20.06 0.33 -0.55
CA ASP A 230 -19.09 -0.50 0.17
C ASP A 230 -17.62 -0.13 -0.12
N GLU A 231 -17.27 0.14 -1.39
CA GLU A 231 -15.90 0.52 -1.78
C GLU A 231 -15.54 1.88 -1.18
N LEU A 232 -16.40 2.89 -1.36
CA LEU A 232 -16.16 4.23 -0.81
C LEU A 232 -16.14 4.22 0.72
N GLY A 233 -17.03 3.46 1.36
CA GLY A 233 -17.11 3.34 2.81
C GLY A 233 -15.82 2.75 3.39
N TYR A 234 -15.27 1.71 2.74
CA TYR A 234 -13.99 1.14 3.12
C TYR A 234 -12.85 2.14 2.96
N VAL A 235 -12.75 2.82 1.82
CA VAL A 235 -11.64 3.77 1.58
C VAL A 235 -11.75 5.00 2.49
N LYS A 236 -12.96 5.54 2.71
CA LYS A 236 -13.21 6.65 3.66
C LYS A 236 -12.83 6.27 5.08
N MET A 237 -13.17 5.05 5.52
CA MET A 237 -12.73 4.50 6.80
C MET A 237 -11.21 4.46 6.92
N GLN A 238 -10.50 3.98 5.89
CA GLN A 238 -9.04 3.93 5.86
C GLN A 238 -8.41 5.33 5.92
N CYS A 239 -8.99 6.32 5.25
CA CYS A 239 -8.57 7.72 5.32
C CYS A 239 -8.73 8.34 6.73
N LEU A 240 -9.78 7.96 7.45
CA LEU A 240 -10.03 8.43 8.82
C LEU A 240 -9.10 7.75 9.82
N LEU A 241 -8.88 6.44 9.69
CA LEU A 241 -7.98 5.67 10.55
C LEU A 241 -6.51 6.06 10.41
N ALA A 242 -6.12 6.67 9.28
CA ALA A 242 -4.78 7.21 9.03
C ALA A 242 -4.27 8.13 10.16
N GLU A 243 -5.19 8.84 10.82
CA GLU A 243 -4.91 9.72 11.97
C GLU A 243 -4.29 8.95 13.15
N HIS A 244 -4.72 7.70 13.35
CA HIS A 244 -4.43 6.88 14.52
C HIS A 244 -3.57 5.67 14.20
N GLN A 245 -2.89 5.66 13.04
CA GLN A 245 -2.07 4.53 12.59
C GLN A 245 -0.91 4.18 13.53
N SER A 246 -0.44 5.15 14.32
CA SER A 246 0.61 4.97 15.32
C SER A 246 0.08 4.63 16.72
N ASP A 247 -1.24 4.46 16.89
CA ASP A 247 -1.82 4.13 18.19
C ASP A 247 -1.41 2.71 18.62
N PRO A 248 -0.76 2.56 19.79
CA PRO A 248 -0.28 1.25 20.24
C PRO A 248 -1.38 0.21 20.45
N LEU A 249 -2.59 0.65 20.84
CA LEU A 249 -3.69 -0.26 21.13
C LEU A 249 -4.32 -0.79 19.83
N ILE A 250 -4.49 0.08 18.83
CA ILE A 250 -4.88 -0.33 17.48
C ILE A 250 -3.85 -1.32 16.90
N ALA A 251 -2.56 -1.03 17.03
CA ALA A 251 -1.50 -1.91 16.58
C ALA A 251 -1.54 -3.29 17.28
N GLN A 252 -1.82 -3.32 18.59
CA GLN A 252 -1.96 -4.57 19.34
C GLN A 252 -3.16 -5.40 18.88
N TYR A 253 -4.33 -4.78 18.68
CA TYR A 253 -5.54 -5.46 18.23
C TYR A 253 -5.34 -6.11 16.86
N VAL A 254 -4.90 -5.33 15.88
CA VAL A 254 -4.70 -5.81 14.52
C VAL A 254 -3.55 -6.81 14.46
N GLY A 255 -2.44 -6.52 15.13
CA GLY A 255 -1.25 -7.38 15.13
C GLY A 255 -1.54 -8.78 15.66
N LYS A 256 -2.22 -8.88 16.81
CA LYS A 256 -2.58 -10.19 17.39
C LYS A 256 -3.51 -10.97 16.46
N SER A 257 -4.59 -10.35 15.98
CA SER A 257 -5.56 -11.04 15.14
C SER A 257 -5.00 -11.42 13.77
N MET A 258 -4.11 -10.59 13.20
CA MET A 258 -3.45 -10.91 11.94
C MET A 258 -2.55 -12.14 12.06
N VAL A 259 -1.86 -12.33 13.19
CA VAL A 259 -1.07 -13.55 13.44
C VAL A 259 -1.97 -14.79 13.43
N GLU A 260 -3.16 -14.72 14.02
CA GLU A 260 -4.12 -15.84 14.01
C GLU A 260 -4.65 -16.14 12.59
N VAL A 261 -4.96 -15.09 11.83
CA VAL A 261 -5.38 -15.16 10.41
C VAL A 261 -4.30 -15.81 9.54
N LEU A 262 -3.06 -15.33 9.62
CA LEU A 262 -1.93 -15.87 8.85
C LEU A 262 -1.64 -17.32 9.23
N LYS A 263 -1.71 -17.65 10.52
CA LYS A 263 -1.57 -19.02 11.01
C LYS A 263 -2.69 -19.93 10.47
N ALA A 264 -3.94 -19.45 10.44
CA ALA A 264 -5.06 -20.20 9.87
C ALA A 264 -4.89 -20.45 8.36
N GLY A 265 -4.28 -19.52 7.64
CA GLY A 265 -3.93 -19.67 6.21
C GLY A 265 -2.68 -20.52 5.95
N GLY A 266 -2.02 -21.05 6.99
CA GLY A 266 -0.77 -21.78 6.85
C GLY A 266 0.39 -20.92 6.35
N MET A 267 0.40 -19.63 6.72
CA MET A 267 1.45 -18.64 6.45
C MET A 267 2.17 -18.26 7.76
N ASP A 268 2.61 -19.25 8.54
CA ASP A 268 3.33 -18.97 9.79
C ASP A 268 4.75 -18.43 9.51
N GLU A 269 5.40 -17.87 10.54
CA GLU A 269 6.76 -17.28 10.41
C GLU A 269 7.79 -18.29 9.87
N GLY A 270 7.55 -19.60 10.06
CA GLY A 270 8.36 -20.67 9.49
C GLY A 270 8.19 -20.79 7.98
N ALA A 271 6.96 -20.77 7.48
CA ALA A 271 6.64 -20.82 6.05
C ALA A 271 7.14 -19.57 5.30
N ILE A 272 6.98 -18.37 5.89
CA ILE A 272 7.41 -17.11 5.27
C ILE A 272 8.95 -17.06 5.13
N ARG A 273 9.69 -17.52 6.15
CA ARG A 273 11.17 -17.57 6.09
C ARG A 273 11.69 -18.58 5.08
N GLN A 274 10.98 -19.69 4.86
CA GLN A 274 11.40 -20.72 3.90
C GLN A 274 11.22 -20.28 2.45
N ASP A 275 10.17 -19.52 2.12
CA ASP A 275 9.98 -19.02 0.76
C ASP A 275 10.88 -17.81 0.46
N ALA A 276 11.17 -16.95 1.44
CA ALA A 276 12.15 -15.88 1.29
C ALA A 276 13.59 -16.38 1.03
N GLN A 277 13.91 -17.64 1.37
CA GLN A 277 15.20 -18.27 1.08
C GLN A 277 15.27 -18.95 -0.30
N LYS A 278 14.13 -19.14 -0.98
CA LYS A 278 14.07 -19.75 -2.31
C LYS A 278 14.07 -18.73 -3.46
N MET A 279 13.83 -17.46 -3.15
CA MET A 279 13.93 -16.33 -4.08
C MET A 279 15.33 -15.73 -4.07
#